data_AF-A0A1J5LY28-F1
#
_entry.id   AF-A0A1J5LY28-F1
#
_cell.length_a   1.000
_cell.length_b   1.000
_cell.length_c   1.000
_cell.angle_alpha   90.00
_cell.angle_beta   90.00
_cell.angle_gamma   90.00
#
_symmetry.space_group_name_H-M   'P 1'
#
loop_
_entity.id
_entity.type
_entity.pdbx_description
1 polymer ?
#
loop_
_entity_poly.entity_id
_entity_poly.type
_entity_poly.pdbx_seq_one_letter_code
_entity_poly.pdbx_strand_id
1 'polypeptide(L)'
;MGQDIRKLFEEAPEMVSREIPKGHKNRFETRLDEEFPKKKPTFFFMKIAASIALMLSLGFSGYYYFNTIESNATQINSMADISPDLKKVEDYYLTHINYQFSKIKITDENRAFLDAYFDELGTLQESYKKVIATIDTEEEISEETIDALIGNLQSRLKLMYKLKAQLKKLDNLNKQQDESNKA
;
A
#
# COMPACT_ATOMS: atom_id res chain seq x y z
N MET A 1 9.49 71.51 38.93
CA MET A 1 10.69 72.26 38.49
C MET A 1 11.89 71.40 38.80
N GLY A 2 12.65 70.95 37.80
CA GLY A 2 13.85 70.15 38.04
C GLY A 2 14.98 71.07 38.50
N GLN A 3 15.63 70.75 39.62
CA GLN A 3 16.87 71.42 40.01
C GLN A 3 17.97 71.06 39.00
N ASP A 4 18.74 72.05 38.57
CA ASP A 4 19.88 71.83 37.67
C ASP A 4 20.99 71.12 38.45
N ILE A 5 21.28 69.89 38.07
CA ILE A 5 22.32 69.06 38.68
C ILE A 5 23.69 69.75 38.64
N ARG A 6 23.97 70.59 37.65
CA ARG A 6 25.25 71.30 37.57
C ARG A 6 25.42 72.26 38.75
N LYS A 7 24.35 73.00 39.08
CA LYS A 7 24.32 73.92 40.22
C LYS A 7 24.47 73.20 41.56
N LEU A 8 23.86 72.02 41.70
CA LEU A 8 23.99 71.20 42.92
C LEU A 8 25.42 70.70 43.14
N PHE A 9 26.15 70.36 42.07
CA PHE A 9 27.55 69.96 42.15
C PHE A 9 28.49 71.14 42.45
N GLU A 10 28.15 72.33 41.96
CA GLU A 10 28.88 73.57 42.25
C GLU A 10 28.66 74.05 43.71
N GLU A 11 27.45 73.86 44.26
CA GLU A 11 27.08 74.29 45.61
C GLU A 11 27.52 73.32 46.73
N ALA A 12 27.82 72.06 46.42
CA ALA A 12 28.18 71.03 47.40
C ALA A 12 29.43 70.20 47.02
N PRO A 13 30.62 70.83 46.90
CA PRO A 13 31.86 70.16 46.49
C PRO A 13 32.28 69.02 47.42
N GLU A 14 31.92 69.09 48.71
CA GLU A 14 32.20 68.02 49.68
C GLU A 14 31.49 66.71 49.35
N MET A 15 30.30 66.74 48.73
CA MET A 15 29.58 65.52 48.34
C MET A 15 30.25 64.80 47.17
N VAL A 16 30.95 65.54 46.30
CA VAL A 16 31.69 65.01 45.15
C VAL A 16 32.96 64.28 45.59
N SER A 17 33.51 64.65 46.74
CA SER A 17 34.75 64.10 47.28
C SER A 17 34.60 62.79 48.08
N ARG A 18 33.37 62.31 48.28
CA ARG A 18 33.10 61.11 49.09
C ARG A 18 33.49 59.84 48.33
N GLU A 19 34.41 59.06 48.89
CA GLU A 19 34.81 57.78 48.31
C GLU A 19 33.62 56.81 48.19
N ILE A 20 33.49 56.20 47.01
CA ILE A 20 32.43 55.22 46.74
C ILE A 20 32.69 53.96 47.57
N PRO A 21 31.70 53.42 48.32
CA PRO A 21 31.87 52.19 49.08
C PRO A 21 32.32 51.02 48.21
N LYS A 22 33.24 50.20 48.74
CA LYS A 22 33.73 49.00 48.05
C LYS A 22 32.56 48.10 47.59
N GLY A 23 32.63 47.62 46.36
CA GLY A 23 31.62 46.74 45.76
C GLY A 23 30.37 47.44 45.19
N HIS A 24 30.30 48.78 45.17
CA HIS A 24 29.20 49.51 44.55
C HIS A 24 29.00 49.14 43.07
N LYS A 25 30.10 49.04 42.30
CA LYS A 25 30.05 48.69 40.87
C LYS A 25 29.40 47.33 40.63
N ASN A 26 29.81 46.29 41.36
CA ASN A 26 29.22 44.96 41.21
C ASN A 26 27.73 44.95 41.56
N ARG A 27 27.32 45.65 42.63
CA ARG A 27 25.89 45.77 43.00
C ARG A 27 25.08 46.48 41.92
N PHE A 28 25.68 47.48 41.28
CA PHE A 28 25.06 48.19 40.16
C PHE A 28 24.91 47.27 38.95
N GLU A 29 25.97 46.54 38.57
CA GLU A 29 25.93 45.58 37.46
C GLU A 29 24.89 44.48 37.65
N THR A 30 24.81 43.88 38.85
CA THR A 30 23.79 42.85 39.14
C THR A 30 22.38 43.38 39.01
N ARG A 31 22.09 44.59 39.53
CA ARG A 31 20.77 45.22 39.41
C ARG A 31 20.46 45.61 37.96
N LEU A 32 21.47 46.04 37.22
CA LEU A 32 21.32 46.42 35.81
C LEU A 32 20.99 45.21 34.94
N ASP A 33 21.66 44.07 35.17
CA ASP A 33 21.40 42.82 34.45
C ASP A 33 20.02 42.22 34.76
N GLU A 34 19.48 42.45 35.97
CA GLU A 34 18.13 42.04 36.34
C GLU A 34 17.04 42.84 35.62
N GLU A 35 17.28 44.12 35.32
CA GLU A 35 16.33 45.01 34.65
C GLU A 35 16.31 44.84 33.12
N PHE A 36 17.31 44.18 32.53
CA PHE A 36 17.31 43.91 31.09
C PHE A 36 16.33 42.78 30.72
N PRO A 37 15.51 42.95 29.66
CA PRO A 37 14.55 41.94 29.26
C PRO A 37 15.24 40.66 28.76
N LYS A 38 14.99 39.54 29.45
CA LYS A 38 15.49 38.22 29.05
C LYS A 38 14.76 37.74 27.78
N LYS A 39 15.53 37.40 26.73
CA LYS A 39 14.97 36.85 25.47
C LYS A 39 14.32 35.50 25.73
N LYS A 40 13.04 35.37 25.39
CA LYS A 40 12.31 34.08 25.46
C LYS A 40 12.77 33.17 24.32
N PRO A 41 12.91 31.85 24.57
CA PRO A 41 13.19 30.90 23.50
C PRO A 41 12.02 30.89 22.51
N THR A 42 12.32 31.02 21.22
CA THR A 42 11.32 30.96 20.15
C THR A 42 11.39 29.60 19.46
N PHE A 43 10.23 29.01 19.22
CA PHE A 43 10.12 27.69 18.59
C PHE A 43 10.03 27.77 17.06
N PHE A 44 10.94 28.51 16.44
CA PHE A 44 10.91 28.73 14.99
C PHE A 44 10.99 27.42 14.19
N PHE A 45 11.82 26.49 14.65
CA PHE A 45 11.95 25.16 14.05
C PHE A 45 10.67 24.32 14.14
N MET A 46 9.87 24.45 15.22
CA MET A 46 8.58 23.76 15.32
C MET A 46 7.56 24.30 14.31
N LYS A 47 7.57 25.60 14.03
CA LYS A 47 6.67 26.18 13.02
C LYS A 47 6.96 25.63 11.63
N ILE A 48 8.24 25.48 11.30
CA ILE A 48 8.68 24.87 10.03
C ILE A 48 8.30 23.38 9.98
N ALA A 49 8.54 22.64 11.06
CA ALA A 49 8.16 21.23 11.13
C ALA A 49 6.63 21.04 10.97
N ALA A 50 5.83 21.89 11.61
CA ALA A 50 4.37 21.83 11.51
C ALA A 50 3.87 22.12 10.09
N SER A 51 4.48 23.06 9.36
CA SER A 51 4.08 23.33 7.96
C SER A 51 4.42 22.16 7.04
N ILE A 52 5.57 21.52 7.23
CA ILE A 52 5.97 20.35 6.43
C ILE A 52 5.03 19.17 6.73
N ALA A 53 4.73 18.92 8.01
CA ALA A 53 3.81 17.87 8.41
C ALA A 53 2.39 18.07 7.82
N LEU A 54 1.88 19.31 7.81
CA LEU A 54 0.61 19.64 7.18
C LEU A 54 0.63 19.38 5.67
N MET A 55 1.70 19.81 4.98
CA MET A 55 1.82 19.61 3.53
C MET A 55 1.89 18.13 3.17
N LEU A 56 2.64 17.33 3.93
CA LEU A 56 2.72 15.88 3.72
C LEU A 56 1.38 15.19 4.04
N SER A 57 0.70 15.59 5.11
CA SER A 57 -0.60 15.02 5.49
C SER A 57 -1.67 15.31 4.44
N LEU A 58 -1.73 16.54 3.93
CA LEU A 58 -2.68 16.91 2.87
C LEU A 58 -2.32 16.26 1.54
N GLY A 59 -1.04 16.19 1.20
CA GLY A 59 -0.57 15.52 -0.02
C GLY A 59 -0.89 14.02 -0.01
N PHE A 60 -0.62 13.34 1.11
CA PHE A 60 -0.91 11.92 1.26
C PHE A 60 -2.43 11.65 1.28
N SER A 61 -3.20 12.44 2.04
CA SER A 61 -4.65 12.31 2.09
C SER A 61 -5.30 12.63 0.75
N GLY A 62 -4.83 13.65 0.04
CA GLY A 62 -5.28 14.00 -1.30
C GLY A 62 -4.96 12.91 -2.30
N TYR A 63 -3.73 12.39 -2.31
CA TYR A 63 -3.35 11.26 -3.15
C TYR A 63 -4.25 10.05 -2.92
N TYR A 64 -4.48 9.63 -1.67
CA TYR A 64 -5.39 8.52 -1.38
C TYR A 64 -6.82 8.80 -1.86
N TYR A 65 -7.36 9.99 -1.54
CA TYR A 65 -8.72 10.37 -1.90
C TYR A 65 -8.94 10.39 -3.42
N PHE A 66 -8.02 10.97 -4.20
CA PHE A 66 -8.14 11.03 -5.66
C PHE A 66 -7.98 9.66 -6.32
N ASN A 67 -7.08 8.79 -5.84
CA ASN A 67 -6.97 7.41 -6.35
C ASN A 67 -8.23 6.57 -6.04
N THR A 68 -8.91 6.81 -4.91
CA THR A 68 -10.16 6.10 -4.59
C THR A 68 -11.37 6.56 -5.41
N ILE A 69 -11.38 7.78 -5.98
CA ILE A 69 -12.52 8.28 -6.76
C ILE A 69 -12.52 7.74 -8.21
N GLU A 70 -11.36 7.42 -8.79
CA GLU A 70 -11.28 6.71 -10.09
C GLU A 70 -11.79 5.25 -10.03
N SER A 71 -11.96 4.69 -8.83
CA SER A 71 -12.35 3.28 -8.61
C SER A 71 -13.86 3.05 -8.42
N ASN A 72 -14.73 4.00 -8.80
CA ASN A 72 -16.19 3.84 -8.73
C ASN A 72 -16.85 3.63 -10.10
N ALA A 73 -16.10 3.23 -11.13
CA ALA A 73 -16.70 2.52 -12.24
C ALA A 73 -16.99 1.09 -11.77
N THR A 74 -18.20 0.58 -12.03
CA THR A 74 -18.57 -0.82 -11.78
C THR A 74 -17.64 -1.73 -12.58
N GLN A 75 -16.47 -2.04 -12.03
CA GLN A 75 -15.44 -2.79 -12.74
C GLN A 75 -15.90 -4.23 -12.87
N ILE A 76 -16.17 -4.65 -14.11
CA ILE A 76 -16.47 -6.04 -14.43
C ILE A 76 -15.17 -6.82 -14.25
N ASN A 77 -15.14 -7.74 -13.28
CA ASN A 77 -13.96 -8.55 -12.99
C ASN A 77 -14.18 -10.03 -13.34
N SER A 78 -15.44 -10.44 -13.50
CA SER A 78 -15.85 -11.81 -13.73
C SER A 78 -17.22 -11.90 -14.37
N MET A 79 -17.60 -13.11 -14.80
CA MET A 79 -18.95 -13.40 -15.26
C MET A 79 -20.02 -13.19 -14.17
N ALA A 80 -19.61 -13.20 -12.89
CA ALA A 80 -20.49 -12.88 -11.76
C ALA A 80 -20.98 -11.43 -11.75
N ASP A 81 -20.17 -10.51 -12.25
CA ASP A 81 -20.49 -9.09 -12.33
C ASP A 81 -21.38 -8.77 -13.54
N ILE A 82 -21.46 -9.69 -14.52
CA ILE A 82 -22.31 -9.58 -15.70
C ILE A 82 -23.74 -10.02 -15.40
N SER A 83 -23.94 -11.23 -14.88
CA SER A 83 -25.28 -11.70 -14.48
C SER A 83 -25.25 -12.90 -13.50
N PRO A 84 -26.33 -13.10 -12.72
CA PRO A 84 -26.44 -14.25 -11.82
C PRO A 84 -26.41 -15.62 -12.51
N ASP A 85 -26.86 -15.72 -13.76
CA ASP A 85 -26.85 -16.99 -14.48
C ASP A 85 -25.48 -17.31 -15.06
N LEU A 86 -24.76 -16.30 -15.56
CA LEU A 86 -23.37 -16.46 -15.99
C LEU A 86 -22.45 -16.80 -14.80
N LYS A 87 -22.72 -16.24 -13.62
CA LYS A 87 -22.08 -16.66 -12.36
C LYS A 87 -22.18 -18.15 -12.12
N LYS A 88 -23.39 -18.73 -12.27
CA LYS A 88 -23.60 -20.17 -12.02
C LYS A 88 -22.78 -21.03 -12.98
N VAL A 89 -22.66 -20.59 -14.24
CA VAL A 89 -21.84 -21.27 -15.24
C VAL A 89 -20.36 -21.23 -14.83
N GLU A 90 -19.83 -20.05 -14.52
CA GLU A 90 -18.45 -19.89 -14.06
C GLU A 90 -18.16 -20.72 -12.81
N ASP A 91 -19.00 -20.61 -11.78
CA ASP A 91 -18.89 -21.36 -10.54
C ASP A 91 -18.92 -22.87 -10.79
N TYR A 92 -19.79 -23.36 -11.68
CA TYR A 92 -19.86 -24.79 -12.02
C TYR A 92 -18.54 -25.30 -12.57
N TYR A 93 -17.95 -24.61 -13.55
CA TYR A 93 -16.67 -25.02 -14.15
C TYR A 93 -15.54 -24.96 -13.13
N LEU A 94 -15.38 -23.83 -12.42
CA LEU A 94 -14.29 -23.63 -11.47
C LEU A 94 -14.37 -24.60 -10.30
N THR A 95 -15.57 -24.79 -9.74
CA THR A 95 -15.80 -25.75 -8.65
C THR A 95 -15.49 -27.16 -9.10
N HIS A 96 -15.95 -27.55 -10.29
CA HIS A 96 -15.68 -28.89 -10.82
C HIS A 96 -14.19 -29.13 -11.04
N ILE A 97 -13.47 -28.17 -11.64
CA ILE A 97 -12.02 -28.25 -11.87
C ILE A 97 -11.28 -28.36 -10.53
N ASN A 98 -11.58 -27.47 -9.57
CA ASN A 98 -10.97 -27.46 -8.24
C ASN A 98 -11.25 -28.77 -7.49
N TYR A 99 -12.47 -29.30 -7.60
CA TYR A 99 -12.83 -30.57 -7.00
C TYR A 99 -12.02 -31.74 -7.58
N GLN A 100 -11.82 -31.81 -8.91
CA GLN A 100 -10.97 -32.85 -9.49
C GLN A 100 -9.50 -32.68 -9.07
N PHE A 101 -9.00 -31.45 -9.04
CA PHE A 101 -7.64 -31.16 -8.60
C PHE A 101 -7.41 -31.59 -7.14
N SER A 102 -8.38 -31.37 -6.25
CA SER A 102 -8.29 -31.77 -4.84
C SER A 102 -8.08 -33.28 -4.62
N LYS A 103 -8.36 -34.10 -5.63
CA LYS A 103 -8.16 -35.56 -5.59
C LYS A 103 -6.76 -35.98 -6.03
N ILE A 104 -6.00 -35.07 -6.65
CA ILE A 104 -4.67 -35.36 -7.19
C ILE A 104 -3.66 -35.16 -6.06
N LYS A 105 -2.86 -36.19 -5.78
CA LYS A 105 -1.71 -36.08 -4.87
C LYS A 105 -0.49 -35.70 -5.67
N ILE A 106 0.27 -34.72 -5.19
CA ILE A 106 1.54 -34.34 -5.80
C ILE A 106 2.60 -35.37 -5.41
N THR A 107 3.30 -35.93 -6.39
CA THR A 107 4.43 -36.85 -6.24
C THR A 107 5.57 -36.41 -7.17
N ASP A 108 6.79 -36.88 -6.92
CA ASP A 108 7.93 -36.53 -7.78
C ASP A 108 7.72 -36.99 -9.23
N GLU A 109 7.04 -38.13 -9.42
CA GLU A 109 6.75 -38.73 -10.72
C GLU A 109 5.74 -37.91 -11.53
N ASN A 110 4.75 -37.30 -10.88
CA ASN A 110 3.71 -36.53 -11.56
C ASN A 110 3.96 -35.03 -11.62
N ARG A 111 4.98 -34.54 -10.92
CA ARG A 111 5.32 -33.12 -10.80
C ARG A 111 5.44 -32.42 -12.15
N ALA A 112 6.17 -33.00 -13.09
CA ALA A 112 6.37 -32.41 -14.41
C ALA A 112 5.05 -32.22 -15.19
N PHE A 113 4.08 -33.13 -15.05
CA PHE A 113 2.77 -33.00 -15.68
C PHE A 113 1.91 -31.92 -15.01
N LEU A 114 2.04 -31.79 -13.68
CA LEU A 114 1.34 -30.75 -12.92
C LEU A 114 1.90 -29.36 -13.23
N ASP A 115 3.21 -29.21 -13.31
CA ASP A 115 3.86 -27.94 -13.64
C ASP A 115 3.41 -27.46 -15.03
N ALA A 116 3.50 -28.33 -16.05
CA ALA A 116 3.02 -28.01 -17.39
C ALA A 116 1.51 -27.68 -17.44
N TYR A 117 0.70 -28.38 -16.65
CA TYR A 117 -0.73 -28.07 -16.51
C TYR A 117 -0.95 -26.68 -15.94
N PHE A 118 -0.22 -26.30 -14.89
CA PHE A 118 -0.39 -25.00 -14.24
C PHE A 118 0.09 -23.85 -15.11
N ASP A 119 1.15 -24.04 -15.89
CA ASP A 119 1.61 -23.06 -16.88
C ASP A 119 0.54 -22.80 -17.96
N GLU A 120 -0.05 -23.85 -18.53
CA GLU A 120 -1.13 -23.72 -19.53
C GLU A 120 -2.41 -23.15 -18.90
N LEU A 121 -2.74 -23.53 -17.67
CA LEU A 121 -3.87 -22.97 -16.92
C LEU A 121 -3.69 -21.47 -16.67
N GLY A 122 -2.48 -21.03 -16.31
CA GLY A 122 -2.13 -19.63 -16.14
C GLY A 122 -2.35 -18.83 -17.42
N THR A 123 -1.91 -19.38 -18.57
CA THR A 123 -2.14 -18.76 -19.89
C THR A 123 -3.63 -18.60 -20.20
N LEU A 124 -4.44 -19.62 -19.90
CA LEU A 124 -5.90 -19.54 -20.06
C LEU A 124 -6.51 -18.50 -19.10
N GLN A 125 -6.02 -18.40 -17.87
CA GLN A 125 -6.48 -17.40 -16.91
C GLN A 125 -6.18 -15.97 -17.36
N GLU A 126 -4.99 -15.73 -17.91
CA GLU A 126 -4.64 -14.42 -18.47
C GLU A 126 -5.52 -14.08 -19.68
N SER A 127 -5.75 -15.02 -20.59
CA SER A 127 -6.66 -14.82 -21.72
C SER A 127 -8.07 -14.44 -21.27
N TYR A 128 -8.61 -15.08 -20.23
CA TYR A 128 -9.90 -14.73 -19.66
C TYR A 128 -9.92 -13.30 -19.09
N LYS A 129 -8.90 -12.94 -18.31
CA LYS A 129 -8.77 -11.58 -17.77
C LYS A 129 -8.67 -10.53 -18.86
N LYS A 130 -7.99 -10.84 -19.98
CA LYS A 130 -7.91 -9.96 -21.15
C LYS A 130 -9.29 -9.72 -21.77
N VAL A 131 -10.10 -10.76 -21.91
CA VAL A 131 -11.49 -10.62 -22.41
C VAL A 131 -12.34 -9.78 -21.46
N ILE A 132 -12.23 -9.98 -20.15
CA ILE A 132 -12.92 -9.14 -19.17
C ILE A 132 -12.45 -7.68 -19.27
N ALA A 133 -11.14 -7.46 -19.43
CA ALA A 133 -10.56 -6.12 -19.53
C ALA A 133 -10.89 -5.38 -20.84
N THR A 134 -11.45 -6.06 -21.85
CA THR A 134 -12.00 -5.39 -23.05
C THR A 134 -13.44 -4.93 -22.87
N ILE A 135 -14.08 -5.25 -21.74
CA ILE A 135 -15.44 -4.81 -21.41
C ILE A 135 -15.30 -3.54 -20.57
N ASP A 136 -15.38 -2.37 -21.20
CA ASP A 136 -15.26 -1.09 -20.47
C ASP A 136 -16.59 -0.67 -19.84
N THR A 137 -17.71 -1.09 -20.43
CA THR A 137 -19.07 -0.83 -19.91
C THR A 137 -20.01 -2.02 -20.07
N GLU A 138 -21.10 -2.06 -19.31
CA GLU A 138 -22.10 -3.13 -19.42
C GLU A 138 -22.75 -3.22 -20.82
N GLU A 139 -22.79 -2.10 -21.57
CA GLU A 139 -23.34 -2.05 -22.93
C GLU A 139 -22.44 -2.76 -23.97
N GLU A 140 -21.17 -3.01 -23.64
CA GLU A 140 -20.21 -3.71 -24.50
C GLU A 140 -20.23 -5.23 -24.29
N ILE A 141 -21.05 -5.74 -23.37
CA ILE A 141 -21.22 -7.17 -23.16
C ILE A 141 -21.94 -7.77 -24.38
N SER A 142 -21.15 -8.34 -25.29
CA SER A 142 -21.64 -9.03 -26.48
C SER A 142 -21.74 -10.55 -26.28
N GLU A 143 -22.56 -11.21 -27.08
CA GLU A 143 -22.61 -12.68 -27.17
C GLU A 143 -21.22 -13.26 -27.46
N GLU A 144 -20.45 -12.63 -28.36
CA GLU A 144 -19.08 -13.02 -28.68
C GLU A 144 -18.15 -12.99 -27.46
N THR A 145 -18.30 -11.96 -26.60
CA THR A 145 -17.51 -11.84 -25.37
C THR A 145 -17.88 -12.93 -24.37
N ILE A 146 -19.18 -13.20 -24.20
CA ILE A 146 -19.67 -14.28 -23.34
C ILE A 146 -19.19 -15.65 -23.84
N ASP A 147 -19.26 -15.89 -25.16
CA ASP A 147 -18.79 -17.12 -25.79
C ASP A 147 -17.28 -17.30 -25.62
N ALA A 148 -16.50 -16.23 -25.71
CA ALA A 148 -15.07 -16.27 -25.46
C ALA A 148 -14.75 -16.65 -24.00
N LEU A 149 -15.48 -16.07 -23.02
CA LEU A 149 -15.33 -16.41 -21.61
C LEU A 149 -15.70 -17.88 -21.34
N ILE A 150 -16.84 -18.35 -21.87
CA ILE A 150 -17.28 -19.74 -21.75
C ILE A 150 -16.29 -20.69 -22.44
N GLY A 151 -15.82 -20.35 -23.64
CA GLY A 151 -14.83 -21.12 -24.39
C GLY A 151 -13.51 -21.27 -23.63
N ASN A 152 -13.10 -20.23 -22.90
CA ASN A 152 -11.95 -20.29 -22.02
C ASN A 152 -12.18 -21.29 -20.86
N LEU A 153 -13.33 -21.23 -20.18
CA LEU A 153 -13.69 -22.17 -19.12
C LEU A 153 -13.74 -23.62 -19.62
N GLN A 154 -14.31 -23.84 -20.80
CA GLN A 154 -14.31 -25.15 -21.48
C GLN A 154 -12.89 -25.64 -21.80
N SER A 155 -12.00 -24.75 -22.21
CA SER A 155 -10.60 -25.07 -22.48
C SER A 155 -9.88 -25.51 -21.21
N ARG A 156 -10.11 -24.82 -20.08
CA ARG A 156 -9.57 -25.23 -18.77
C ARG A 156 -10.09 -26.60 -18.33
N LEU A 157 -11.37 -26.87 -18.56
CA LEU A 157 -11.97 -28.18 -18.27
C LEU A 157 -11.32 -29.28 -19.14
N LYS A 158 -11.14 -29.03 -20.44
CA LYS A 158 -10.47 -29.97 -21.36
C LYS A 158 -9.03 -30.22 -20.94
N LEU A 159 -8.31 -29.19 -20.53
CA LEU A 159 -6.95 -29.29 -20.00
C LEU A 159 -6.91 -30.19 -18.75
N MET A 160 -7.86 -30.04 -17.82
CA MET A 160 -7.97 -30.91 -16.66
C MET A 160 -8.21 -32.38 -17.04
N TYR A 161 -9.06 -32.65 -18.04
CA TYR A 161 -9.23 -34.02 -18.55
C TYR A 161 -7.96 -34.61 -19.17
N LYS A 162 -7.17 -33.79 -19.89
CA LYS A 162 -5.86 -34.22 -20.42
C LYS A 162 -4.90 -34.61 -19.29
N LEU A 163 -4.78 -33.78 -18.26
CA LEU A 163 -3.95 -34.08 -17.09
C LEU A 163 -4.39 -35.41 -16.45
N LYS A 164 -5.69 -35.59 -16.20
CA LYS A 164 -6.23 -36.84 -15.64
C LYS A 164 -5.86 -38.07 -16.48
N ALA A 165 -5.91 -37.95 -17.80
CA ALA A 165 -5.53 -39.03 -18.70
C ALA A 165 -4.02 -39.33 -18.64
N GLN A 166 -3.18 -38.31 -18.52
CA GLN A 166 -1.72 -38.47 -18.37
C GLN A 166 -1.37 -39.16 -17.05
N LEU A 167 -1.97 -38.72 -15.94
CA LEU A 167 -1.77 -39.34 -14.62
C LEU A 167 -2.18 -40.81 -14.61
N LYS A 168 -3.33 -41.14 -15.21
CA LYS A 168 -3.78 -42.54 -15.33
C LYS A 168 -2.82 -43.40 -16.13
N LYS A 169 -2.20 -42.85 -17.19
CA LYS A 169 -1.19 -43.57 -17.97
C LYS A 169 0.06 -43.83 -17.13
N LEU A 170 0.51 -42.83 -16.37
CA LEU A 170 1.66 -42.96 -15.47
C LEU A 170 1.42 -44.03 -14.41
N ASP A 171 0.26 -44.02 -13.74
CA ASP A 171 -0.10 -45.03 -12.73
C ASP A 171 -0.07 -46.46 -13.29
N ASN A 172 -0.52 -46.64 -14.53
CA ASN A 172 -0.53 -47.96 -15.17
C ASN A 172 0.88 -48.44 -15.52
N LEU A 173 1.77 -47.54 -15.97
CA LEU A 173 3.16 -47.88 -16.29
C LEU A 173 3.91 -48.32 -15.03
N ASN A 174 3.73 -47.60 -13.92
CA ASN A 174 4.36 -47.95 -12.65
C ASN A 174 3.94 -49.35 -12.16
N LYS A 175 2.64 -49.69 -12.27
CA LYS A 175 2.13 -51.02 -11.91
C LYS A 175 2.75 -52.14 -12.75
N GLN A 176 2.86 -51.94 -14.06
CA GLN A 176 3.47 -52.93 -14.96
C GLN A 176 4.94 -53.16 -14.63
N GLN A 177 5.68 -52.10 -14.29
CA GLN A 177 7.08 -52.19 -13.90
C GLN A 177 7.26 -52.92 -12.56
N ASP A 178 6.37 -52.68 -11.59
CA ASP A 178 6.36 -53.38 -10.30
C ASP A 178 6.05 -54.88 -10.43
N GLU A 179 5.19 -55.26 -11.38
CA GLU A 179 4.89 -56.66 -11.68
C GLU A 179 6.06 -57.36 -12.39
N SER A 180 6.74 -56.68 -13.33
CA SER A 180 7.92 -57.23 -14.00
C SER A 180 9.13 -57.39 -13.09
N ASN A 181 9.27 -56.55 -12.06
CA ASN A 181 10.39 -56.61 -11.11
C ASN A 181 10.21 -57.67 -10.01
N LYS A 182 9.00 -58.27 -9.91
CA LYS A 182 8.68 -59.33 -8.94
C LYS A 182 8.72 -60.74 -9.53
N ALA A 183 8.80 -60.85 -10.85
CA ALA A 183 8.91 -62.12 -11.60
C ALA A 183 10.38 -62.46 -11.84
#